data_AF-K1RQK4-F1
#
_entry.id   AF-K1RQK4-F1
#
_cell.length_a   1.000
_cell.length_b   1.000
_cell.length_c   1.000
_cell.angle_alpha   90.00
_cell.angle_beta   90.00
_cell.angle_gamma   90.00
#
_symmetry.space_group_name_H-M   'P 1'
#
loop_
_entity.id
_entity.type
_entity.pdbx_description
1 polymer ?
#
loop_
_entity_poly.entity_id
_entity_poly.type
_entity_poly.pdbx_seq_one_letter_code
_entity_poly.pdbx_strand_id
1 'polypeptide(L)'
;MTLLGFIGFLDPPKESAKEAIEGLNNAGIRVMVLTGDNVEVTRCVCNKAGINSKKIITGNKIDTLSDVALSRLLKRNNIFAKLSPIQKARIVRVLKQNGNVVGYMGDGINDSPALTNSDVGISVDTAVDIAKETADIILLEKDLNVLLDGVMERKKNICKFNEIYKNGNKLQLW
;
A
#
# COMPACT_ATOMS: atom_id res chain seq x y z
N MET A 1 -14.00 41.45 -6.10
CA MET A 1 -13.18 40.40 -6.73
C MET A 1 -14.04 39.75 -7.81
N THR A 2 -13.53 39.60 -9.04
CA THR A 2 -14.27 39.02 -10.17
C THR A 2 -13.64 37.69 -10.55
N LEU A 3 -14.41 36.60 -10.51
CA LEU A 3 -13.94 35.26 -10.91
C LEU A 3 -13.79 35.19 -12.44
N LEU A 4 -12.59 34.88 -12.93
CA LEU A 4 -12.30 34.73 -14.36
C LEU A 4 -12.51 33.30 -14.89
N GLY A 5 -12.30 32.27 -14.06
CA GLY A 5 -12.46 30.86 -14.45
C GLY A 5 -11.70 29.89 -13.54
N PHE A 6 -11.67 28.61 -13.92
CA PHE A 6 -10.96 27.54 -13.22
C PHE A 6 -9.97 26.82 -14.16
N ILE A 7 -8.88 26.32 -13.60
CA ILE A 7 -7.94 25.39 -14.26
C ILE A 7 -7.86 24.14 -13.38
N GLY A 8 -8.01 22.97 -14.00
CA GLY A 8 -7.92 21.68 -13.32
C GLY A 8 -6.77 20.86 -13.86
N PHE A 9 -5.98 20.27 -12.97
CA PHE A 9 -4.91 19.34 -13.30
C PHE A 9 -5.36 17.92 -12.91
N LEU A 10 -5.04 16.95 -13.77
CA LEU A 10 -5.36 15.55 -13.54
C LEU A 10 -4.07 14.73 -13.63
N ASP A 11 -3.84 13.91 -12.62
CA ASP A 11 -2.79 12.89 -12.63
C ASP A 11 -3.45 11.50 -12.64
N PRO A 12 -3.71 10.91 -13.83
CA PRO A 12 -4.38 9.62 -13.92
C PRO A 12 -3.42 8.49 -13.52
N PRO A 13 -3.94 7.42 -12.86
CA PRO A 13 -3.12 6.24 -12.62
C PRO A 13 -2.72 5.61 -13.96
N LYS A 14 -1.51 5.03 -14.00
CA LYS A 14 -1.03 4.26 -15.15
C LYS A 14 -1.95 3.04 -15.38
N GLU A 15 -2.12 2.63 -16.64
CA GLU A 15 -2.86 1.41 -16.96
C GLU A 15 -2.25 0.17 -16.30
N SER A 16 -0.91 0.11 -16.24
CA SER A 16 -0.17 -0.95 -15.56
C SER A 16 -0.52 -1.10 -14.07
N ALA A 17 -0.96 -0.02 -13.41
CA ALA A 17 -1.37 -0.07 -12.02
C ALA A 17 -2.58 -0.97 -11.83
N LYS A 18 -3.57 -0.90 -12.74
CA LYS A 18 -4.77 -1.72 -12.67
C LYS A 18 -4.43 -3.19 -12.82
N GLU A 19 -3.62 -3.54 -13.81
CA GLU A 19 -3.17 -4.92 -14.07
C GLU A 19 -2.39 -5.48 -12.88
N ALA A 20 -1.45 -4.70 -12.32
CA ALA A 20 -0.68 -5.10 -11.15
C ALA A 20 -1.57 -5.32 -9.92
N ILE A 21 -2.55 -4.43 -9.68
CA ILE A 21 -3.51 -4.56 -8.57
C ILE A 21 -4.37 -5.81 -8.73
N GLU A 22 -4.87 -6.09 -9.93
CA GLU A 22 -5.61 -7.31 -10.24
C GLU A 22 -4.74 -8.56 -10.00
N GLY A 23 -3.49 -8.54 -10.47
CA GLY A 23 -2.52 -9.61 -10.23
C GLY A 23 -2.25 -9.86 -8.75
N LEU A 24 -2.07 -8.80 -7.95
CA LEU A 24 -1.88 -8.90 -6.50
C LEU A 24 -3.10 -9.51 -5.81
N ASN A 25 -4.31 -9.06 -6.18
CA ASN A 25 -5.55 -9.63 -5.65
C ASN A 25 -5.69 -11.12 -6.00
N ASN A 26 -5.36 -11.51 -7.24
CA ASN A 26 -5.35 -12.91 -7.68
C ASN A 26 -4.30 -13.76 -6.94
N ALA A 27 -3.18 -13.14 -6.53
CA ALA A 27 -2.16 -13.77 -5.70
C ALA A 27 -2.56 -13.90 -4.21
N GLY A 28 -3.75 -13.39 -3.83
CA GLY A 28 -4.26 -13.39 -2.46
C GLY A 28 -3.84 -12.18 -1.63
N ILE A 29 -3.24 -11.17 -2.25
CA ILE A 29 -2.79 -9.94 -1.59
C ILE A 29 -3.84 -8.86 -1.76
N ARG A 30 -4.46 -8.47 -0.65
CA ARG A 30 -5.48 -7.42 -0.63
C ARG A 30 -4.82 -6.04 -0.71
N VAL A 31 -5.13 -5.29 -1.76
CA VAL A 31 -4.68 -3.91 -1.93
C VAL A 31 -5.64 -2.92 -1.26
N MET A 32 -5.10 -1.95 -0.51
CA MET A 32 -5.85 -0.89 0.18
C MET A 32 -5.22 0.48 -0.13
N VAL A 33 -6.04 1.52 -0.25
CA VAL A 33 -5.62 2.91 -0.50
C VAL A 33 -5.79 3.75 0.76
N LEU A 34 -4.71 4.41 1.18
CA LEU A 34 -4.64 5.31 2.32
C LEU A 34 -4.14 6.68 1.86
N THR A 35 -5.04 7.64 1.61
CA THR A 35 -4.68 8.97 1.09
C THR A 35 -5.16 10.13 1.97
N GLY A 36 -4.43 11.24 1.92
CA GLY A 36 -4.83 12.54 2.46
C GLY A 36 -5.81 13.30 1.57
N ASP A 37 -6.04 12.84 0.34
CA ASP A 37 -6.86 13.54 -0.66
C ASP A 37 -8.36 13.58 -0.32
N ASN A 38 -9.06 14.42 -1.06
CA ASN A 38 -10.52 14.46 -1.02
C ASN A 38 -11.13 13.18 -1.61
N VAL A 39 -12.21 12.73 -0.96
CA VAL A 39 -13.04 11.58 -1.32
C VAL A 39 -13.38 11.50 -2.81
N GLU A 40 -13.70 12.62 -3.46
CA GLU A 40 -14.10 12.62 -4.88
C GLU A 40 -12.92 12.31 -5.81
N VAL A 41 -11.74 12.89 -5.54
CA VAL A 41 -10.51 12.58 -6.28
C VAL A 41 -10.12 11.12 -6.04
N THR A 42 -10.13 10.68 -4.77
CA THR A 42 -9.82 9.30 -4.41
C THR A 42 -10.74 8.31 -5.13
N ARG A 43 -12.05 8.60 -5.21
CA ARG A 43 -13.02 7.75 -5.92
C ARG A 43 -12.66 7.63 -7.39
N CYS A 44 -12.37 8.75 -8.05
CA CYS A 44 -12.01 8.77 -9.47
C CYS A 44 -10.75 7.93 -9.74
N VAL A 45 -9.69 8.15 -8.96
CA VAL A 45 -8.41 7.43 -9.10
C VAL A 45 -8.58 5.94 -8.82
N CYS A 46 -9.26 5.57 -7.72
CA CYS A 46 -9.45 4.16 -7.35
C CYS A 46 -10.30 3.41 -8.39
N ASN A 47 -11.34 4.05 -8.95
CA ASN A 47 -12.15 3.44 -10.01
C ASN A 47 -11.32 3.16 -11.27
N LYS A 48 -10.45 4.09 -11.67
CA LYS A 48 -9.53 3.89 -12.80
C LYS A 48 -8.49 2.81 -12.53
N ALA A 49 -7.96 2.75 -11.30
CA ALA A 49 -6.99 1.75 -10.87
C ALA A 49 -7.59 0.37 -10.54
N GLY A 50 -8.91 0.18 -10.68
CA GLY A 50 -9.57 -1.10 -10.40
C GLY A 50 -9.71 -1.45 -8.90
N ILE A 51 -9.54 -0.49 -8.00
CA ILE A 51 -9.64 -0.72 -6.55
C ILE A 51 -11.09 -0.54 -6.10
N ASN A 52 -11.75 -1.67 -5.81
CA ASN A 52 -13.13 -1.67 -5.36
C ASN A 52 -13.25 -1.57 -3.84
N SER A 53 -14.22 -0.79 -3.34
CA SER A 53 -14.58 -0.74 -1.92
C SER A 53 -16.07 -0.47 -1.74
N LYS A 54 -16.68 -1.08 -0.71
CA LYS A 54 -18.11 -0.85 -0.39
C LYS A 54 -18.39 0.61 -0.07
N LYS A 55 -17.50 1.24 0.70
CA LYS A 55 -17.56 2.66 1.06
C LYS A 55 -16.14 3.23 1.08
N ILE A 56 -16.05 4.53 0.86
CA ILE A 56 -14.84 5.31 1.15
C ILE A 56 -14.98 5.83 2.58
N ILE A 57 -13.98 5.60 3.40
CA ILE A 57 -13.98 5.98 4.81
C ILE A 57 -13.06 7.18 5.01
N THR A 58 -13.54 8.19 5.72
CA THR A 58 -12.76 9.42 5.97
C THR A 58 -12.03 9.37 7.30
N GLY A 59 -10.92 10.11 7.41
CA GLY A 59 -10.14 10.25 8.64
C GLY A 59 -10.98 10.62 9.88
N ASN A 60 -11.89 11.58 9.76
CA ASN A 60 -12.78 11.99 10.86
C ASN A 60 -13.59 10.83 11.44
N LYS A 61 -13.97 9.85 10.60
CA LYS A 61 -14.69 8.66 11.06
C LYS A 61 -13.76 7.68 11.77
N ILE A 62 -12.47 7.67 11.46
CA ILE A 62 -11.48 6.78 12.10
C ILE A 62 -11.14 7.27 13.50
N ASP A 63 -11.00 8.57 13.70
CA ASP A 63 -10.64 9.15 15.01
C ASP A 63 -11.63 8.79 16.12
N THR A 64 -12.91 8.74 15.78
CA THR A 64 -13.99 8.45 16.74
C THR A 64 -14.16 6.97 17.06
N LEU A 65 -13.52 6.08 16.30
CA LEU A 65 -13.68 4.63 16.46
C LEU A 65 -12.64 4.08 17.44
N SER A 66 -13.02 3.04 18.19
CA SER A 66 -12.06 2.19 18.90
C SER A 66 -11.32 1.28 17.91
N ASP A 67 -10.16 0.74 18.31
CA ASP A 67 -9.37 -0.16 17.45
C ASP A 67 -10.15 -1.44 17.07
N VAL A 68 -11.02 -1.94 17.96
CA VAL A 68 -11.90 -3.08 17.68
C VAL A 68 -12.94 -2.74 16.60
N ALA A 69 -13.54 -1.55 16.68
CA ALA A 69 -14.50 -1.09 15.67
C ALA A 69 -13.81 -0.78 14.33
N LEU A 70 -12.61 -0.19 14.38
CA LEU A 70 -11.76 0.05 13.22
C LEU A 70 -11.40 -1.27 12.53
N SER A 71 -10.97 -2.29 13.28
CA SER A 71 -10.67 -3.63 12.73
C SER A 71 -11.83 -4.20 11.91
N ARG A 72 -13.07 -4.12 12.44
CA ARG A 72 -14.27 -4.59 11.70
C ARG A 72 -14.52 -3.81 10.41
N LEU A 73 -14.24 -2.51 10.43
CA LEU A 73 -14.42 -1.63 9.29
C LEU A 73 -13.32 -1.87 8.23
N LEU A 74 -12.08 -2.08 8.66
CA LEU A 74 -10.94 -2.42 7.81
C LEU A 74 -11.15 -3.75 7.07
N LYS A 75 -11.89 -4.72 7.63
CA LYS A 75 -12.22 -5.98 6.93
C LYS A 75 -13.15 -5.82 5.72
N ARG A 76 -13.90 -4.70 5.64
CA ARG A 76 -14.99 -4.53 4.66
C ARG A 76 -14.74 -3.44 3.62
N ASN A 77 -13.71 -2.61 3.81
CA ASN A 77 -13.45 -1.44 2.98
C ASN A 77 -11.96 -1.37 2.63
N ASN A 78 -11.66 -0.96 1.40
CA ASN A 78 -10.31 -0.87 0.86
C ASN A 78 -9.83 0.57 0.68
N ILE A 79 -10.73 1.57 0.73
CA ILE A 79 -10.40 2.96 0.39
C ILE A 79 -10.63 3.87 1.59
N PHE A 80 -9.59 4.61 1.96
CA PHE A 80 -9.60 5.56 3.07
C PHE A 80 -8.99 6.89 2.61
N ALA A 81 -9.72 7.97 2.82
CA ALA A 81 -9.41 9.30 2.31
C ALA A 81 -9.39 10.34 3.43
N LYS A 82 -8.82 11.53 3.16
CA LYS A 82 -8.63 12.60 4.16
C LYS A 82 -7.95 12.11 5.43
N LEU A 83 -6.93 11.26 5.29
CA LEU A 83 -6.20 10.70 6.42
C LEU A 83 -5.06 11.62 6.86
N SER A 84 -4.88 11.74 8.18
CA SER A 84 -3.66 12.27 8.77
C SER A 84 -2.55 11.21 8.80
N PRO A 85 -1.26 11.60 8.87
CA PRO A 85 -0.14 10.65 9.02
C PRO A 85 -0.35 9.65 10.18
N ILE A 86 -0.83 10.15 11.32
CA ILE A 86 -1.11 9.34 12.52
C ILE A 86 -2.21 8.32 12.24
N GLN A 87 -3.26 8.69 11.49
CA GLN A 87 -4.33 7.77 11.13
C GLN A 87 -3.85 6.68 10.16
N LYS A 88 -2.99 7.00 9.20
CA LYS A 88 -2.38 5.99 8.31
C LYS A 88 -1.59 4.96 9.13
N ALA A 89 -0.73 5.43 10.02
CA ALA A 89 0.04 4.58 10.93
C ALA A 89 -0.85 3.72 11.83
N ARG A 90 -1.94 4.30 12.36
CA ARG A 90 -2.93 3.57 13.18
C ARG A 90 -3.59 2.44 12.39
N ILE A 91 -3.97 2.67 11.14
CA ILE A 91 -4.58 1.64 10.28
C ILE A 91 -3.60 0.49 10.07
N VAL A 92 -2.34 0.78 9.72
CA VAL A 92 -1.29 -0.23 9.55
C VAL A 92 -1.12 -1.05 10.82
N ARG A 93 -0.99 -0.39 11.97
CA ARG A 93 -0.87 -1.05 13.29
C ARG A 93 -2.04 -1.98 13.58
N VAL A 94 -3.28 -1.52 13.34
CA VAL A 94 -4.48 -2.34 13.60
C VAL A 94 -4.56 -3.51 12.62
N LEU A 95 -4.18 -3.36 11.35
CA LEU A 95 -4.10 -4.48 10.41
C LEU A 95 -3.13 -5.55 10.90
N LYS A 96 -1.95 -5.15 11.37
CA LYS A 96 -0.93 -6.06 11.94
C LYS A 96 -1.42 -6.77 13.19
N GLN A 97 -2.03 -6.04 14.13
CA GLN A 97 -2.60 -6.62 15.36
C GLN A 97 -3.70 -7.65 15.08
N ASN A 98 -4.35 -7.59 13.92
CA ASN A 98 -5.31 -8.61 13.48
C ASN A 98 -4.66 -9.83 12.81
N GLY A 99 -3.33 -9.99 12.89
CA GLY A 99 -2.58 -11.13 12.36
C GLY A 99 -2.26 -11.05 10.87
N ASN A 100 -2.41 -9.88 10.23
CA ASN A 100 -2.01 -9.71 8.83
C ASN A 100 -0.52 -9.35 8.75
N VAL A 101 0.16 -9.84 7.72
CA VAL A 101 1.45 -9.29 7.28
C VAL A 101 1.16 -8.09 6.38
N VAL A 102 1.66 -6.93 6.74
CA VAL A 102 1.31 -5.66 6.08
C VAL A 102 2.53 -5.07 5.38
N GLY A 103 2.50 -5.06 4.06
CA GLY A 103 3.36 -4.19 3.26
C GLY A 103 2.76 -2.80 3.14
N TYR A 104 3.57 -1.75 3.27
CA TYR A 104 3.13 -0.37 3.10
C TYR A 104 4.00 0.33 2.06
N MET A 105 3.36 0.95 1.05
CA MET A 105 4.04 1.75 0.05
C MET A 105 3.80 3.24 0.30
N GLY A 106 4.87 4.03 0.33
CA GLY A 106 4.79 5.48 0.51
C GLY A 106 6.04 6.19 0.00
N ASP A 107 5.91 7.45 -0.36
CA ASP A 107 6.96 8.25 -1.02
C ASP A 107 7.26 9.57 -0.30
N GLY A 108 6.50 9.89 0.75
CA GLY A 108 6.55 11.17 1.44
C GLY A 108 6.78 11.08 2.95
N ILE A 109 7.07 12.24 3.55
CA ILE A 109 7.25 12.41 5.01
C ILE A 109 6.00 11.97 5.79
N ASN A 110 4.82 12.19 5.19
CA ASN A 110 3.53 11.82 5.78
C ASN A 110 3.35 10.30 5.96
N ASP A 111 4.15 9.52 5.24
CA ASP A 111 4.05 8.07 5.21
C ASP A 111 5.12 7.39 6.07
N SER A 112 6.14 8.12 6.53
CA SER A 112 7.20 7.58 7.38
C SER A 112 6.66 6.82 8.61
N PRO A 113 5.68 7.33 9.39
CA PRO A 113 5.15 6.57 10.52
C PRO A 113 4.43 5.26 10.14
N ALA A 114 3.86 5.20 8.93
CA ALA A 114 3.20 4.01 8.42
C ALA A 114 4.21 3.00 7.85
N LEU A 115 5.26 3.49 7.18
CA LEU A 115 6.41 2.70 6.73
C LEU A 115 7.07 2.00 7.92
N THR A 116 7.46 2.74 8.97
CA THR A 116 8.08 2.17 10.18
C THR A 116 7.21 1.12 10.86
N ASN A 117 5.88 1.32 10.89
CA ASN A 117 4.97 0.41 11.57
C ASN A 117 4.63 -0.83 10.74
N SER A 118 4.88 -0.83 9.43
CA SER A 118 4.58 -1.95 8.54
C SER A 118 5.51 -3.15 8.80
N ASP A 119 5.23 -4.31 8.20
CA ASP A 119 6.17 -5.45 8.21
C ASP A 119 7.19 -5.36 7.09
N VAL A 120 6.82 -4.69 6.00
CA VAL A 120 7.71 -4.37 4.89
C VAL A 120 7.35 -2.98 4.36
N GLY A 121 8.23 -2.01 4.59
CA GLY A 121 8.14 -0.66 4.06
C GLY A 121 8.69 -0.61 2.63
N ILE A 122 7.94 -0.05 1.71
CA ILE A 122 8.29 0.07 0.29
C ILE A 122 8.27 1.54 -0.09
N SER A 123 9.35 2.02 -0.69
CA SER A 123 9.44 3.37 -1.24
C SER A 123 9.91 3.32 -2.70
N VAL A 124 9.95 4.47 -3.35
CA VAL A 124 10.45 4.63 -4.72
C VAL A 124 11.75 5.43 -4.72
N ASP A 125 12.59 5.23 -5.73
CA ASP A 125 13.89 5.93 -5.81
C ASP A 125 13.75 7.47 -5.84
N THR A 126 12.65 7.97 -6.39
CA THR A 126 12.36 9.42 -6.44
C THR A 126 11.64 9.95 -5.18
N ALA A 127 11.50 9.14 -4.14
CA ALA A 127 10.87 9.56 -2.90
C ALA A 127 11.79 10.51 -2.11
N VAL A 128 11.19 11.21 -1.14
CA VAL A 128 11.96 12.04 -0.20
C VAL A 128 12.93 11.17 0.61
N ASP A 129 14.06 11.74 1.03
CA ASP A 129 15.13 10.97 1.69
C ASP A 129 14.65 10.22 2.92
N ILE A 130 13.83 10.84 3.76
CA ILE A 130 13.27 10.18 4.95
C ILE A 130 12.39 8.96 4.60
N ALA A 131 11.68 8.98 3.47
CA ALA A 131 10.86 7.84 3.04
C ALA A 131 11.75 6.69 2.54
N LYS A 132 12.87 7.00 1.89
CA LYS A 132 13.86 6.00 1.46
C LYS A 132 14.60 5.39 2.66
N GLU A 133 15.02 6.20 3.62
CA GLU A 133 15.69 5.73 4.84
C GLU A 133 14.78 4.86 5.72
N THR A 134 13.48 5.10 5.68
CA THR A 134 12.50 4.32 6.48
C THR A 134 12.07 3.02 5.78
N ALA A 135 12.25 2.89 4.47
CA ALA A 135 11.78 1.75 3.71
C ALA A 135 12.79 0.60 3.71
N ASP A 136 12.27 -0.63 3.76
CA ASP A 136 13.07 -1.85 3.63
C ASP A 136 13.42 -2.14 2.15
N ILE A 137 12.55 -1.71 1.23
CA ILE A 137 12.70 -1.93 -0.22
C ILE A 137 12.54 -0.61 -0.95
N ILE A 138 13.49 -0.32 -1.85
CA ILE A 138 13.41 0.82 -2.77
C ILE A 138 13.12 0.29 -4.18
N LEU A 139 11.98 0.69 -4.73
CA LEU A 139 11.64 0.43 -6.13
C LEU A 139 12.39 1.43 -7.02
N LEU A 140 13.31 0.90 -7.81
CA LEU A 140 14.06 1.69 -8.80
C LEU A 140 13.18 2.12 -9.97
N GLU A 141 12.17 1.32 -10.30
CA GLU A 141 11.22 1.59 -11.36
C GLU A 141 9.86 2.02 -10.77
N LYS A 142 9.24 3.03 -11.40
CA LYS A 142 7.89 3.49 -11.02
C LYS A 142 6.81 2.60 -11.65
N ASP A 143 6.86 1.30 -11.37
CA ASP A 143 5.84 0.35 -11.81
C ASP A 143 5.47 -0.65 -10.70
N LEU A 144 4.17 -0.80 -10.46
CA LEU A 144 3.63 -1.74 -9.48
C LEU A 144 3.82 -3.21 -9.90
N ASN A 145 4.05 -3.47 -11.20
CA ASN A 145 4.37 -4.81 -11.69
C ASN A 145 5.63 -5.37 -11.02
N VAL A 146 6.62 -4.53 -10.69
CA VAL A 146 7.82 -4.97 -9.97
C VAL A 146 7.48 -5.59 -8.61
N LEU A 147 6.47 -5.06 -7.92
CA LEU A 147 5.99 -5.66 -6.67
C LEU A 147 5.27 -6.99 -6.90
N LEU A 148 4.45 -7.07 -7.96
CA LEU A 148 3.80 -8.33 -8.32
C LEU A 148 4.82 -9.41 -8.64
N ASP A 149 5.83 -9.10 -9.45
CA ASP A 149 6.91 -10.00 -9.81
C ASP A 149 7.69 -10.45 -8.57
N GLY A 150 8.03 -9.51 -7.67
CA GLY A 150 8.70 -9.83 -6.41
C GLY A 150 7.90 -10.79 -5.53
N VAL A 151 6.57 -10.61 -5.44
CA VAL A 151 5.68 -11.52 -4.72
C VAL A 151 5.64 -12.91 -5.36
N MET A 152 5.60 -12.97 -6.69
CA MET A 152 5.54 -14.24 -7.42
C MET A 152 6.88 -15.00 -7.32
N GLU A 153 8.00 -14.28 -7.41
CA GLU A 153 9.33 -14.85 -7.30
C GLU A 153 9.62 -15.37 -5.88
N ARG A 154 9.05 -14.73 -4.84
CA ARG A 154 9.06 -15.27 -3.47
C ARG A 154 8.51 -16.69 -3.42
N LYS A 155 7.37 -16.98 -4.07
CA LYS A 155 6.75 -18.32 -4.06
C LYS A 155 7.70 -19.38 -4.62
N LYS A 156 8.44 -19.03 -5.68
CA LYS A 156 9.41 -19.92 -6.31
C LYS A 156 10.64 -20.13 -5.42
N ASN A 157 11.19 -19.05 -4.86
CA ASN A 157 12.44 -19.13 -4.10
C ASN A 157 12.25 -19.71 -2.70
N ILE A 158 11.11 -19.48 -2.03
CA ILE A 158 10.86 -20.10 -0.71
C ILE A 158 10.79 -21.62 -0.80
N CYS A 159 10.28 -22.18 -1.89
CA CYS A 159 10.29 -23.62 -2.15
C CYS A 159 11.73 -24.14 -2.27
N LYS A 160 12.58 -23.44 -3.03
CA LYS A 160 14.01 -23.79 -3.14
C LYS A 160 14.71 -23.71 -1.79
N PHE A 161 14.52 -22.65 -1.01
CA PHE A 161 15.10 -22.54 0.32
C PHE A 161 14.64 -23.67 1.24
N ASN A 162 13.35 -24.04 1.21
CA ASN A 162 12.85 -25.17 1.98
C ASN A 162 13.49 -26.50 1.54
N GLU A 163 13.71 -26.71 0.24
CA GLU A 163 14.45 -27.88 -0.27
C GLU A 163 15.90 -27.87 0.22
N ILE A 164 16.57 -26.71 0.21
CA ILE A 164 17.95 -26.55 0.70
C ILE A 164 18.03 -26.89 2.19
N TYR A 165 17.14 -26.33 3.01
CA TYR A 165 17.06 -26.61 4.45
C TYR A 165 16.77 -28.09 4.73
N LYS A 166 15.88 -28.73 3.97
CA LYS A 166 15.56 -30.16 4.13
C LYS A 166 16.68 -31.09 3.64
N ASN A 167 17.40 -30.71 2.59
CA ASN A 167 18.43 -31.54 1.96
C ASN A 167 19.85 -31.29 2.51
N GLY A 168 19.98 -30.40 3.50
CA GLY A 168 21.10 -30.33 4.46
C GLY A 168 22.47 -29.88 3.92
N ASN A 169 22.86 -30.14 2.68
CA ASN A 169 24.28 -30.03 2.28
C ASN A 169 24.56 -29.77 0.77
N LYS A 170 23.60 -29.26 -0.02
CA LYS A 170 23.81 -29.03 -1.48
C LYS A 170 23.62 -27.58 -1.92
N LEU A 171 24.08 -26.61 -1.13
CA LEU A 171 24.22 -25.25 -1.62
C LEU A 171 25.70 -24.93 -1.81
N GLN A 172 26.11 -24.76 -3.06
CA GLN A 172 27.42 -24.22 -3.40
C GLN A 172 27.21 -22.78 -3.87
N LEU A 173 27.78 -21.84 -3.11
CA LEU A 173 27.84 -20.41 -3.46
C LEU A 173 29.21 -20.16 -4.12
N TRP A 174 29.23 -19.40 -5.21
CA TRP A 174 30.44 -18.91 -5.87
C TRP A 174 30.48 -17.39 -5.73
#